data_AF-A0A368YCU3-F1
#
_entry.id   AF-A0A368YCU3-F1
#
_cell.length_a   1.000
_cell.length_b   1.000
_cell.length_c   1.000
_cell.angle_alpha   90.00
_cell.angle_beta   90.00
_cell.angle_gamma   90.00
#
_symmetry.space_group_name_H-M   'P 1'
#
loop_
_entity.id
_entity.type
_entity.pdbx_description
1 polymer ?
#
loop_
_entity_poly.entity_id
_entity_poly.type
_entity_poly.pdbx_seq_one_letter_code
_entity_poly.pdbx_strand_id
1 'polypeptide(L)'
;MDKQETPLKTTAVRFVRAVKIFMTSEAGIKARWLLVGLVLLLCGLNALNVVNSYVGRNFMTAIAERQTAEFSQQAIFYIGVFAASTVVAVFARFVEERLALLWRDFLTRRAISLYLSDATYFSMDVSGQLTHPDQRIADDVRSFTVTTLSFILMIFNSALTIFAFSGVLWSISPFLFVVAVVYAAGGSYLTIALGR
;
A
#
# COMPACT_ATOMS: atom_id res chain seq x y z
N MET A 1 -2.07 -7.58 -35.97
CA MET A 1 -2.98 -7.15 -34.89
C MET A 1 -2.43 -5.85 -34.36
N ASP A 2 -3.01 -4.74 -34.80
CA ASP A 2 -2.57 -3.41 -34.41
C ASP A 2 -2.85 -3.24 -32.91
N LYS A 3 -1.81 -2.98 -32.11
CA LYS A 3 -1.96 -2.73 -30.66
C LYS A 3 -2.69 -1.41 -30.53
N GLN A 4 -4.01 -1.46 -30.42
CA GLN A 4 -4.82 -0.28 -30.20
C GLN A 4 -4.49 0.26 -28.81
N GLU A 5 -3.55 1.21 -28.74
CA GLU A 5 -3.10 1.82 -27.50
C GLU A 5 -4.29 2.55 -26.88
N THR A 6 -4.86 1.92 -25.85
CA THR A 6 -5.98 2.53 -25.14
C THR A 6 -5.49 3.79 -24.44
N PRO A 7 -6.11 4.96 -24.67
CA PRO A 7 -5.64 6.20 -24.08
C PRO A 7 -5.73 6.13 -22.55
N LEU A 8 -4.65 6.52 -21.86
CA LEU A 8 -4.51 6.46 -20.39
C LEU A 8 -5.70 7.09 -19.65
N LYS A 9 -6.28 8.17 -20.21
CA LYS A 9 -7.46 8.85 -19.66
C LYS A 9 -8.67 7.91 -19.57
N THR A 10 -8.90 7.08 -20.58
CA THR A 10 -10.05 6.16 -20.62
C THR A 10 -9.87 5.01 -19.63
N THR A 11 -8.63 4.52 -19.47
CA THR A 11 -8.28 3.51 -18.46
C THR A 11 -8.49 4.05 -17.04
N ALA A 12 -8.06 5.29 -16.76
CA ALA A 12 -8.26 5.93 -15.47
C ALA A 12 -9.75 6.14 -15.14
N VAL A 13 -10.58 6.57 -16.11
CA VAL A 13 -12.02 6.73 -15.91
C VAL A 13 -12.70 5.38 -15.62
N ARG A 14 -12.33 4.32 -16.35
CA ARG A 14 -12.86 2.96 -16.12
C ARG A 14 -12.44 2.41 -14.76
N PHE A 15 -11.21 2.69 -14.35
CA PHE A 15 -10.68 2.35 -13.03
C PHE A 15 -11.50 3.02 -11.91
N VAL A 16 -11.67 4.34 -11.97
CA VAL A 16 -12.43 5.10 -10.97
C VAL A 16 -13.88 4.62 -10.92
N ARG A 17 -14.47 4.29 -12.07
CA ARG A 17 -15.82 3.72 -12.13
C ARG A 17 -15.90 2.35 -11.44
N ALA A 18 -14.93 1.46 -11.66
CA ALA A 18 -14.90 0.14 -11.02
C ALA A 18 -14.76 0.24 -9.49
N VAL A 19 -13.90 1.13 -9.01
CA VAL A 19 -13.74 1.43 -7.58
C VAL A 19 -15.02 2.04 -7.02
N LYS A 20 -15.63 3.00 -7.71
CA LYS A 20 -16.87 3.65 -7.26
C LYS A 20 -18.02 2.64 -7.12
N ILE A 21 -18.20 1.77 -8.12
CA ILE A 21 -19.22 0.71 -8.11
C ILE A 21 -19.01 -0.24 -6.93
N PHE A 22 -17.77 -0.63 -6.66
CA PHE A 22 -17.43 -1.46 -5.50
C PHE A 22 -17.79 -0.76 -4.18
N MET A 23 -17.41 0.50 -4.04
CA MET A 23 -17.66 1.28 -2.83
C MET A 23 -19.14 1.58 -2.59
N THR A 24 -19.97 1.64 -3.63
CA THR A 24 -21.43 1.88 -3.52
C THR A 24 -22.28 0.62 -3.36
N SER A 25 -21.69 -0.57 -3.51
CA SER A 25 -22.40 -1.84 -3.34
C SER A 25 -22.71 -2.13 -1.86
N GLU A 26 -23.60 -3.09 -1.55
CA GLU A 26 -23.87 -3.56 -0.19
C GLU A 26 -22.59 -4.09 0.51
N ALA A 27 -21.69 -4.72 -0.26
CA ALA A 27 -20.36 -5.12 0.20
C ALA A 27 -19.44 -3.91 0.51
N GLY A 28 -19.77 -2.73 -0.01
CA GLY A 28 -19.00 -1.50 0.11
C GLY A 28 -19.00 -0.90 1.52
N ILE A 29 -20.01 -1.17 2.36
CA ILE A 29 -20.01 -0.72 3.77
C ILE A 29 -18.90 -1.44 4.54
N LYS A 30 -18.80 -2.76 4.41
CA LYS A 30 -17.72 -3.55 5.02
C LYS A 30 -16.35 -3.12 4.47
N ALA A 31 -16.26 -2.90 3.15
CA ALA A 31 -15.03 -2.44 2.50
C ALA A 31 -14.57 -1.07 3.04
N ARG A 32 -15.48 -0.12 3.25
CA ARG A 32 -15.18 1.20 3.82
C ARG A 32 -14.63 1.11 5.24
N TRP A 33 -15.23 0.29 6.10
CA TRP A 33 -14.74 0.09 7.46
C TRP A 33 -13.34 -0.56 7.48
N LEU A 34 -13.12 -1.56 6.62
CA LEU A 34 -11.79 -2.16 6.45
C LEU A 34 -10.77 -1.14 5.94
N LEU A 35 -11.14 -0.27 4.99
CA LEU A 35 -10.26 0.76 4.46
C LEU A 35 -9.91 1.82 5.52
N VAL A 36 -10.91 2.30 6.28
CA VAL A 36 -10.66 3.24 7.39
C VAL A 36 -9.79 2.61 8.46
N GLY A 37 -10.10 1.37 8.86
CA GLY A 37 -9.29 0.61 9.81
C GLY A 37 -7.85 0.42 9.33
N LEU A 38 -7.66 0.12 8.03
CA LEU A 38 -6.34 -0.03 7.43
C LEU A 38 -5.56 1.28 7.45
N VAL A 39 -6.19 2.40 7.07
CA VAL A 39 -5.55 3.73 7.12
C VAL A 39 -5.13 4.07 8.55
N LEU A 40 -5.98 3.82 9.55
CA LEU A 40 -5.65 4.03 10.95
C LEU A 40 -4.48 3.16 11.40
N LEU A 41 -4.45 1.88 11.01
CA LEU A 41 -3.35 0.97 11.31
C LEU A 41 -2.04 1.41 10.65
N LEU A 42 -2.07 1.87 9.39
CA LEU A 42 -0.89 2.40 8.69
C LEU A 42 -0.37 3.69 9.33
N CYS A 43 -1.27 4.60 9.74
CA CYS A 43 -0.88 5.77 10.52
C CYS A 43 -0.27 5.37 11.87
N GLY A 44 -0.85 4.38 12.56
CA GLY A 44 -0.34 3.83 13.80
C GLY A 44 1.05 3.20 13.64
N LEU A 45 1.29 2.45 12.57
CA LEU A 45 2.61 1.90 12.23
C LEU A 45 3.64 3.00 12.01
N ASN A 46 3.30 4.04 11.27
CA ASN A 46 4.21 5.16 11.05
C ASN A 46 4.51 5.90 12.35
N ALA A 47 3.51 6.11 13.20
CA ALA A 47 3.71 6.69 14.53
C ALA A 47 4.63 5.82 15.40
N LEU A 48 4.42 4.50 15.41
CA LEU A 48 5.29 3.56 16.14
C LEU A 48 6.71 3.52 15.57
N ASN A 49 6.89 3.65 14.26
CA ASN A 49 8.22 3.77 13.65
C ASN A 49 8.95 5.03 14.11
N VAL A 50 8.24 6.16 14.21
CA VAL A 50 8.80 7.41 14.76
C VAL A 50 9.16 7.23 16.23
N VAL A 51 8.27 6.65 17.04
CA VAL A 51 8.56 6.35 18.44
C VAL A 51 9.80 5.46 18.53
N ASN A 52 9.85 4.37 17.78
CA ASN A 52 10.99 3.46 17.75
C ASN A 52 12.31 4.18 17.41
N SER A 53 12.28 5.16 16.50
CA SER A 53 13.44 5.99 16.20
C SER A 53 13.91 6.81 17.41
N TYR A 54 12.99 7.38 18.21
CA TYR A 54 13.34 8.11 19.43
C TYR A 54 13.84 7.20 20.54
N VAL A 55 13.22 6.03 20.72
CA VAL A 55 13.69 5.04 21.71
C VAL A 55 15.08 4.54 21.34
N GLY A 56 15.31 4.23 20.05
CA GLY A 56 16.62 3.84 19.55
C GLY A 56 17.67 4.91 19.80
N ARG A 57 17.33 6.19 19.57
CA ARG A 57 18.21 7.32 19.90
C ARG A 57 18.55 7.32 21.40
N ASN A 58 17.54 7.32 22.27
CA ASN A 58 17.75 7.42 23.72
C ASN A 58 18.52 6.21 24.28
N PHE A 59 18.25 5.02 23.74
CA PHE A 59 18.98 3.81 24.06
C PHE A 59 20.47 3.94 23.73
N MET A 60 20.80 4.46 22.54
CA MET A 60 22.19 4.71 22.15
C MET A 60 22.84 5.80 23.02
N THR A 61 22.12 6.87 23.36
CA THR A 61 22.60 7.92 24.27
C THR A 61 22.92 7.35 25.65
N ALA A 62 22.07 6.51 26.22
CA ALA A 62 22.30 5.90 27.53
C ALA A 62 23.56 5.02 27.56
N ILE A 63 23.86 4.31 26.47
CA ILE A 63 25.11 3.57 26.31
C ILE A 63 26.30 4.53 26.26
N ALA A 64 26.20 5.60 25.45
CA ALA A 64 27.27 6.58 25.29
C ALA A 64 27.62 7.29 26.61
N GLU A 65 26.61 7.64 27.40
CA GLU A 65 26.76 8.31 28.70
C GLU A 65 26.99 7.33 29.87
N ARG A 66 27.05 6.02 29.60
CA ARG A 66 27.24 4.95 30.60
C ARG A 66 26.19 4.95 31.73
N GLN A 67 24.96 5.36 31.41
CA GLN A 67 23.85 5.40 32.35
C GLN A 67 23.12 4.05 32.41
N THR A 68 23.49 3.18 33.35
CA THR A 68 22.94 1.81 33.45
C THR A 68 21.45 1.76 33.78
N ALA A 69 20.96 2.71 34.59
CA ALA A 69 19.55 2.81 34.94
C ALA A 69 18.69 3.15 33.71
N GLU A 70 19.03 4.21 32.98
CA GLU A 70 18.31 4.60 31.76
C GLU A 70 18.40 3.53 30.67
N PHE A 71 19.56 2.89 30.52
CA PHE A 71 19.75 1.79 29.58
C PHE A 71 18.70 0.67 29.78
N SER A 72 18.53 0.20 31.02
CA SER A 72 17.59 -0.88 31.31
C SER A 72 16.13 -0.49 31.05
N GLN A 73 15.76 0.76 31.36
CA GLN A 73 14.42 1.28 31.09
C GLN A 73 14.16 1.42 29.58
N GLN A 74 15.11 2.00 28.83
CA GLN A 74 15.00 2.15 27.39
C GLN A 74 14.99 0.79 26.68
N ALA A 75 15.73 -0.21 27.18
CA ALA A 75 15.70 -1.57 26.64
C ALA A 75 14.31 -2.21 26.75
N ILE A 76 13.66 -2.10 27.91
CA ILE A 76 12.29 -2.60 28.12
C ILE A 76 11.31 -1.86 27.22
N PHE A 77 11.44 -0.54 27.12
CA PHE A 77 10.57 0.26 26.26
C PHE A 77 10.77 -0.09 24.77
N TYR A 78 12.00 -0.36 24.34
CA TYR A 78 12.32 -0.81 22.99
C TYR A 78 11.63 -2.14 22.66
N ILE A 79 11.68 -3.11 23.58
CA ILE A 79 10.96 -4.39 23.43
C ILE A 79 9.44 -4.16 23.35
N GLY A 80 8.89 -3.28 24.20
CA GLY A 80 7.47 -2.95 24.20
C GLY A 80 7.00 -2.31 22.89
N VAL A 81 7.74 -1.33 22.39
CA VAL A 81 7.46 -0.67 21.10
C VAL A 81 7.59 -1.65 19.94
N PHE A 82 8.60 -2.54 19.97
CA PHE A 82 8.78 -3.57 18.96
C PHE A 82 7.62 -4.58 18.94
N ALA A 83 7.18 -5.03 20.11
CA ALA A 83 6.02 -5.92 20.25
C ALA A 83 4.74 -5.25 19.74
N ALA A 84 4.48 -3.99 20.14
CA ALA A 84 3.34 -3.22 19.65
C ALA A 84 3.38 -3.04 18.13
N SER A 85 4.53 -2.69 17.58
CA SER A 85 4.73 -2.52 16.13
C SER A 85 4.44 -3.81 15.38
N THR A 86 4.90 -4.95 15.90
CA THR A 86 4.65 -6.27 15.32
C THR A 86 3.16 -6.58 15.29
N VAL A 87 2.45 -6.37 16.40
CA VAL A 87 1.00 -6.59 16.49
C VAL A 87 0.26 -5.73 15.47
N VAL A 88 0.53 -4.42 15.44
CA VAL A 88 -0.12 -3.50 14.50
C VAL A 88 0.20 -3.90 13.05
N ALA A 89 1.42 -4.35 12.75
CA ALA A 89 1.84 -4.76 11.41
C ALA A 89 1.08 -6.00 10.93
N VAL A 90 0.93 -7.00 11.80
CA VAL A 90 0.16 -8.21 11.49
C VAL A 90 -1.31 -7.88 11.25
N PHE A 91 -1.91 -7.02 12.08
CA PHE A 91 -3.29 -6.58 11.88
C PHE A 91 -3.46 -5.76 10.60
N ALA A 92 -2.54 -4.83 10.31
CA ALA A 92 -2.57 -4.05 9.08
C ALA A 92 -2.53 -4.97 7.85
N ARG A 93 -1.63 -5.96 7.86
CA ARG A 93 -1.50 -6.93 6.78
C ARG A 93 -2.76 -7.77 6.61
N PHE A 94 -3.32 -8.25 7.72
CA PHE A 94 -4.57 -9.00 7.69
C PHE A 94 -5.72 -8.19 7.11
N VAL A 95 -5.88 -6.92 7.50
CA VAL A 95 -6.95 -6.04 7.00
C VAL A 95 -6.74 -5.73 5.51
N GLU A 96 -5.50 -5.48 5.07
CA GLU A 96 -5.15 -5.30 3.66
C GLU A 96 -5.58 -6.52 2.83
N GLU A 97 -5.19 -7.72 3.23
CA GLU A 97 -5.51 -8.96 2.51
C GLU A 97 -7.02 -9.23 2.50
N ARG A 98 -7.72 -8.97 3.61
CA ARG A 98 -9.18 -9.09 3.68
C ARG A 98 -9.89 -8.11 2.75
N LEU A 99 -9.41 -6.87 2.66
CA LEU A 99 -9.95 -5.87 1.74
C LEU A 99 -9.73 -6.29 0.27
N ALA A 100 -8.53 -6.80 -0.06
CA ALA A 100 -8.22 -7.31 -1.40
C ALA A 100 -9.13 -8.49 -1.78
N LEU A 101 -9.36 -9.43 -0.87
CA LEU A 101 -10.24 -10.58 -1.09
C LEU A 101 -11.69 -10.17 -1.30
N LEU A 102 -12.20 -9.25 -0.48
CA LEU A 102 -13.58 -8.75 -0.60
C LEU A 102 -13.79 -8.01 -1.92
N TRP A 103 -12.78 -7.24 -2.36
CA TRP A 103 -12.81 -6.59 -3.66
C TRP A 103 -12.77 -7.59 -4.81
N ARG A 104 -11.90 -8.61 -4.71
CA ARG A 104 -11.80 -9.68 -5.71
C ARG A 104 -13.11 -10.45 -5.85
N ASP A 105 -13.72 -10.88 -4.74
CA ASP A 105 -14.99 -11.62 -4.76
C ASP A 105 -16.10 -10.81 -5.46
N PHE A 106 -16.20 -9.52 -5.16
CA PHE A 106 -17.17 -8.64 -5.81
C PHE A 106 -16.94 -8.52 -7.32
N LEU A 107 -15.70 -8.26 -7.76
CA LEU A 107 -15.40 -8.10 -9.18
C LEU A 107 -15.56 -9.41 -9.95
N THR A 108 -15.15 -10.55 -9.37
CA THR A 108 -15.33 -11.86 -9.99
C THR A 108 -16.81 -12.18 -10.17
N ARG A 109 -17.66 -11.97 -9.16
CA ARG A 109 -19.12 -12.18 -9.28
C ARG A 109 -19.73 -11.31 -10.38
N ARG A 110 -19.32 -10.05 -10.44
CA ARG A 110 -19.79 -9.10 -11.47
C ARG A 110 -19.31 -9.48 -12.88
N ALA A 111 -18.07 -9.93 -13.01
CA ALA A 111 -17.52 -10.37 -14.30
C ALA A 111 -18.25 -11.62 -14.80
N ILE A 112 -18.49 -12.60 -13.93
CA ILE A 112 -19.25 -13.81 -14.25
C ILE A 112 -20.69 -13.47 -14.63
N SER A 113 -21.36 -12.59 -13.88
CA SER A 113 -22.75 -12.21 -14.21
C SER A 113 -22.85 -11.53 -15.58
N LEU A 114 -21.87 -10.70 -15.95
CA LEU A 114 -21.81 -10.06 -17.26
C LEU A 114 -21.48 -11.05 -18.38
N TYR A 115 -20.62 -12.04 -18.10
CA TYR A 115 -20.25 -13.08 -19.05
C TYR A 115 -21.43 -13.98 -19.40
N LEU A 116 -22.26 -14.31 -18.40
CA LEU A 116 -23.44 -15.16 -18.56
C LEU A 116 -24.68 -14.40 -19.08
N SER A 117 -24.69 -13.07 -19.06
CA SER A 117 -25.82 -12.27 -19.56
C SER A 117 -25.83 -12.14 -21.09
N ASP A 118 -27.03 -12.02 -21.67
CA ASP A 118 -27.28 -11.64 -23.07
C ASP A 118 -26.57 -12.46 -24.16
N ALA A 119 -26.44 -13.78 -23.96
CA ALA A 119 -25.72 -14.68 -24.88
C ALA A 119 -24.29 -14.20 -25.20
N THR A 120 -23.71 -13.36 -24.33
CA THR A 120 -22.37 -12.79 -24.51
C THR A 120 -21.33 -13.90 -24.62
N TYR A 121 -21.49 -14.95 -23.80
CA TYR A 121 -20.77 -16.22 -23.92
C TYR A 121 -20.71 -16.73 -25.37
N PHE A 122 -21.87 -16.89 -26.01
CA PHE A 122 -21.99 -17.43 -27.35
C PHE A 122 -21.41 -16.48 -28.39
N SER A 123 -21.69 -15.18 -28.26
CA SER A 123 -21.14 -14.16 -29.18
C SER A 123 -19.61 -14.06 -29.13
N MET A 124 -19.02 -14.20 -27.94
CA MET A 124 -17.57 -14.15 -27.74
C MET A 124 -16.88 -15.42 -28.27
N ASP A 125 -17.47 -16.59 -28.01
CA ASP A 125 -16.95 -17.87 -28.49
C ASP A 125 -16.99 -17.95 -30.02
N VAL A 126 -18.10 -17.53 -30.64
CA VAL A 126 -18.26 -17.45 -32.11
C VAL A 126 -17.32 -16.41 -32.74
N SER A 127 -17.04 -15.30 -32.04
CA SER A 127 -16.14 -14.25 -32.55
C SER A 127 -14.67 -14.64 -32.54
N GLY A 128 -14.27 -15.64 -31.73
CA GLY A 128 -12.87 -16.05 -31.55
C GLY A 128 -11.93 -14.97 -30.99
N GLN A 129 -12.45 -13.81 -30.57
CA GLN A 129 -11.63 -12.66 -30.15
C GLN A 129 -11.03 -12.81 -28.75
N LEU A 130 -11.55 -13.74 -27.93
CA LEU A 130 -11.16 -13.91 -26.53
C LEU A 130 -10.88 -15.37 -26.20
N THR A 131 -9.60 -15.75 -26.14
CA THR A 131 -9.16 -17.09 -25.73
C THR A 131 -9.14 -17.23 -24.21
N HIS A 132 -9.65 -18.34 -23.67
CA HIS A 132 -9.67 -18.69 -22.23
C HIS A 132 -10.33 -17.62 -21.33
N PRO A 133 -11.60 -17.26 -21.58
CA PRO A 133 -12.30 -16.19 -20.87
C PRO A 133 -12.41 -16.45 -19.35
N ASP A 134 -12.56 -17.70 -18.95
CA ASP A 134 -12.58 -18.16 -17.57
C ASP A 134 -11.23 -17.91 -16.85
N GLN A 135 -10.12 -18.28 -17.49
CA GLN A 135 -8.78 -18.02 -16.97
C GLN A 135 -8.54 -16.52 -16.86
N ARG A 136 -8.92 -15.74 -17.88
CA ARG A 136 -8.75 -14.28 -17.86
C ARG A 136 -9.57 -13.63 -16.75
N ILE A 137 -10.82 -14.06 -16.52
CA ILE A 137 -11.62 -13.54 -15.40
C ILE A 137 -10.96 -13.85 -14.05
N ALA A 138 -10.36 -15.02 -13.88
CA ALA A 138 -9.68 -15.38 -12.63
C ALA A 138 -8.37 -14.61 -12.43
N ASP A 139 -7.49 -14.61 -13.43
CA ASP A 139 -6.13 -14.06 -13.33
C ASP A 139 -6.12 -12.53 -13.44
N ASP A 140 -6.84 -11.95 -14.41
CA ASP A 140 -6.84 -10.50 -14.63
C ASP A 140 -7.53 -9.78 -13.44
N VAL A 141 -8.64 -10.33 -12.91
CA VAL A 141 -9.31 -9.73 -11.74
C VAL A 141 -8.43 -9.82 -10.50
N ARG A 142 -7.74 -10.95 -10.29
CA ARG A 142 -6.80 -11.10 -9.16
C ARG A 142 -5.65 -10.10 -9.27
N SER A 143 -4.99 -10.03 -10.42
CA SER A 143 -3.87 -9.10 -10.62
C SER A 143 -4.36 -7.65 -10.48
N PHE A 144 -5.53 -7.33 -11.03
CA PHE A 144 -6.09 -6.00 -10.93
C PHE A 144 -6.33 -5.58 -9.48
N THR A 145 -7.00 -6.39 -8.66
CA THR A 145 -7.33 -6.00 -7.29
C THR A 145 -6.11 -5.97 -6.37
N VAL A 146 -5.28 -7.00 -6.42
CA VAL A 146 -4.11 -7.13 -5.52
C VAL A 146 -3.07 -6.06 -5.86
N THR A 147 -2.64 -5.97 -7.12
CA THR A 147 -1.60 -5.03 -7.52
C THR A 147 -2.04 -3.59 -7.32
N THR A 148 -3.29 -3.25 -7.67
CA THR A 148 -3.81 -1.89 -7.44
C THR A 148 -3.79 -1.54 -5.97
N LEU A 149 -4.35 -2.41 -5.11
CA LEU A 149 -4.45 -2.11 -3.69
C LEU A 149 -3.06 -1.95 -3.08
N SER A 150 -2.14 -2.89 -3.33
CA SER A 150 -0.78 -2.81 -2.82
C SER A 150 -0.04 -1.57 -3.34
N PHE A 151 -0.23 -1.16 -4.60
CA PHE A 151 0.42 0.03 -5.13
C PHE A 151 -0.10 1.33 -4.48
N ILE A 152 -1.42 1.45 -4.30
CA ILE A 152 -2.02 2.61 -3.61
C ILE A 152 -1.54 2.68 -2.16
N LEU A 153 -1.54 1.56 -1.45
CA LEU A 153 -1.10 1.49 -0.06
C LEU A 153 0.41 1.74 0.08
N MET A 154 1.22 1.25 -0.86
CA MET A 154 2.64 1.54 -0.92
C MET A 154 2.88 3.04 -1.05
N ILE A 155 2.24 3.72 -2.01
CA ILE A 155 2.38 5.18 -2.18
C ILE A 155 1.93 5.91 -0.92
N PHE A 156 0.78 5.53 -0.35
CA PHE A 156 0.25 6.15 0.86
C PHE A 156 1.21 5.99 2.05
N ASN A 157 1.69 4.76 2.29
CA ASN A 157 2.62 4.48 3.36
C ASN A 157 3.96 5.20 3.14
N SER A 158 4.51 5.18 1.94
CA SER A 158 5.74 5.91 1.59
C SER A 158 5.58 7.42 1.82
N ALA A 159 4.43 8.01 1.46
CA ALA A 159 4.16 9.41 1.74
C ALA A 159 4.15 9.69 3.25
N LEU A 160 3.45 8.89 4.05
CA LEU A 160 3.44 9.02 5.51
C LEU A 160 4.84 8.93 6.10
N THR A 161 5.63 7.93 5.68
CA THR A 161 7.01 7.74 6.12
C THR A 161 7.88 8.95 5.77
N ILE A 162 7.78 9.45 4.53
CA ILE A 162 8.53 10.63 4.09
C ILE A 162 8.16 11.84 4.95
N PHE A 163 6.87 12.13 5.16
CA PHE A 163 6.45 13.27 5.97
C PHE A 163 6.91 13.14 7.43
N ALA A 164 6.73 11.95 8.01
CA ALA A 164 7.09 11.66 9.40
C ALA A 164 8.60 11.82 9.63
N PHE A 165 9.43 11.14 8.84
CA PHE A 165 10.89 11.21 9.00
C PHE A 165 11.49 12.54 8.55
N SER A 166 10.90 13.21 7.56
CA SER A 166 11.27 14.60 7.24
C SER A 166 11.03 15.51 8.43
N GLY A 167 9.88 15.37 9.12
CA GLY A 167 9.58 16.10 10.34
C GLY A 167 10.56 15.81 11.49
N VAL A 168 10.92 14.53 11.70
CA VAL A 168 11.91 14.13 12.70
C VAL A 168 13.28 14.75 12.41
N LEU A 169 13.77 14.62 11.17
CA LEU A 169 15.06 15.18 10.74
C LEU A 169 15.08 16.71 10.86
N TRP A 170 14.01 17.37 10.43
CA TRP A 170 13.88 18.83 10.52
C TRP A 170 13.93 19.31 11.97
N SER A 171 13.27 18.59 12.89
CA SER A 171 13.28 18.88 14.33
C SER A 171 14.68 18.77 14.95
N ILE A 172 15.52 17.86 14.44
CA ILE A 172 16.89 17.67 14.93
C ILE A 172 17.85 18.68 14.30
N SER A 173 17.88 18.77 12.97
CA SER A 173 18.75 19.68 12.23
C SER A 173 18.23 19.90 10.80
N PRO A 174 17.74 21.11 10.48
CA PRO A 174 17.34 21.47 9.11
C PRO A 174 18.49 21.34 8.11
N PHE A 175 19.74 21.56 8.54
CA PHE A 175 20.91 21.41 7.67
C PHE A 175 21.10 19.95 7.23
N LEU A 176 21.02 19.00 8.17
CA LEU A 176 21.14 17.57 7.84
C LEU A 176 20.00 17.10 6.93
N PHE A 177 18.79 17.64 7.12
CA PHE A 177 17.67 17.36 6.23
C PHE A 177 17.97 17.79 4.78
N VAL A 178 18.44 19.02 4.57
CA VAL A 178 18.77 19.52 3.22
C VAL A 178 19.87 18.67 2.58
N VAL A 179 20.92 18.33 3.33
CA VAL A 179 22.00 17.46 2.84
C VAL A 179 21.45 16.09 2.42
N ALA A 180 20.58 15.48 3.23
CA ALA A 180 19.97 14.19 2.92
C ALA A 180 19.11 14.25 1.65
N VAL A 181 18.35 15.33 1.45
CA VAL A 181 17.53 15.53 0.24
C VAL A 181 18.41 15.67 -1.00
N VAL A 182 19.47 16.47 -0.93
CA VAL A 182 20.42 16.64 -2.05
C VAL A 182 21.11 15.32 -2.39
N TYR A 183 21.56 14.58 -1.36
CA TYR A 183 22.17 13.27 -1.53
C TYR A 183 21.21 12.27 -2.20
N ALA A 184 19.96 12.18 -1.73
CA ALA A 184 18.95 11.28 -2.30
C ALA A 184 18.58 11.66 -3.74
N ALA A 185 18.47 12.95 -4.06
CA ALA A 185 18.20 13.44 -5.40
C ALA A 185 19.36 13.14 -6.36
N GLY A 186 20.59 13.41 -5.94
CA GLY A 186 21.80 13.11 -6.70
C GLY A 186 21.96 11.61 -6.96
N GLY A 187 21.76 10.77 -5.93
CA GLY A 187 21.78 9.32 -6.06
C GLY A 187 20.73 8.81 -7.04
N SER A 188 19.49 9.28 -6.91
CA SER A 188 18.38 8.91 -7.80
C SER A 188 18.66 9.31 -9.25
N TYR A 189 19.22 10.51 -9.47
CA TYR A 189 19.63 10.96 -10.80
C TYR A 189 20.72 10.08 -11.41
N LEU A 190 21.76 9.74 -10.64
CA LEU A 190 22.84 8.85 -11.10
C LEU A 190 22.31 7.45 -11.44
N THR A 191 21.39 6.90 -10.64
CA THR A 191 20.76 5.60 -10.96
C THR A 191 20.01 5.66 -12.29
N ILE A 192 19.26 6.74 -12.56
CA ILE A 192 18.56 6.92 -13.84
C ILE A 192 19.56 7.10 -15.00
N ALA A 193 20.66 7.81 -14.78
CA ALA A 193 21.69 8.01 -15.78
C ALA A 193 22.45 6.72 -16.13
N LEU A 194 22.73 5.86 -15.15
CA LEU A 194 23.39 4.56 -15.33
C LEU A 194 22.48 3.48 -15.89
N GLY A 195 21.18 3.57 -15.62
CA GLY A 195 20.18 2.62 -16.11
C GLY A 195 19.65 2.91 -17.52
N ARG A 196 20.09 4.00 -18.14
CA ARG A 196 19.86 4.33 -19.56
C ARG A 196 20.96 3.73 -20.42
#